data_AF-A0A3B8IY33-F1
#
_entry.id   AF-A0A3B8IY33-F1
#
_cell.length_a   1.000
_cell.length_b   1.000
_cell.length_c   1.000
_cell.angle_alpha   90.00
_cell.angle_beta   90.00
_cell.angle_gamma   90.00
#
_symmetry.space_group_name_H-M   'P 1'
#
loop_
_entity.id
_entity.type
_entity.pdbx_description
1 polymer ?
#
loop_
_entity_poly.entity_id
_entity_poly.type
_entity_poly.pdbx_seq_one_letter_code
_entity_poly.pdbx_strand_id
1 'polypeptide(L)'
;MQPKVWDQLLHKKKTLCTGYAYFLSYLAEQVDITCVPVAGYSRTSKNNVGGAGLVNHHWNAVHLNGVWYLCDPTWSSGLYRLWGKDDFQDPYFLMDPHHFVLTHYPVDTAWLLVEDPRSLQSFLDAPLVYPAGQREGLMPLRPQGFWVQGRAGEDLQLTFRQDTETPLKRVKLMW
;
A
#
# COMPACT_ATOMS: atom_id res chain seq x y z
N MET A 1 -7.91 1.16 21.21
CA MET A 1 -7.49 -0.21 20.82
C MET A 1 -7.82 -1.19 21.94
N GLN A 2 -8.31 -2.40 21.62
CA GLN A 2 -8.82 -3.37 22.61
C GLN A 2 -7.71 -3.87 23.55
N PRO A 3 -7.98 -4.07 24.86
CA PRO A 3 -6.97 -4.49 25.85
C PRO A 3 -6.20 -5.77 25.48
N LYS A 4 -6.88 -6.73 24.85
CA LYS A 4 -6.27 -8.01 24.43
C LYS A 4 -5.25 -7.86 23.30
N VAL A 5 -5.45 -6.89 22.39
CA VAL A 5 -4.50 -6.63 21.30
C VAL A 5 -3.25 -5.96 21.85
N TRP A 6 -3.41 -5.05 22.82
CA TRP A 6 -2.28 -4.43 23.53
C TRP A 6 -1.45 -5.44 24.30
N ASP A 7 -2.11 -6.34 25.04
CA ASP A 7 -1.43 -7.40 25.79
C ASP A 7 -0.60 -8.33 24.88
N GLN A 8 -1.17 -8.75 23.74
CA GLN A 8 -0.44 -9.53 22.74
C GLN A 8 0.72 -8.76 22.12
N LEU A 9 0.54 -7.47 21.84
CA LEU A 9 1.61 -6.64 21.29
C LEU A 9 2.78 -6.53 22.28
N LEU A 10 2.52 -6.14 23.54
CA LEU A 10 3.55 -5.90 24.54
C LEU A 10 4.29 -7.19 24.95
N HIS A 11 3.54 -8.25 25.23
CA HIS A 11 4.13 -9.48 25.77
C HIS A 11 4.57 -10.47 24.69
N LYS A 12 3.87 -10.52 23.55
CA LYS A 12 4.15 -11.50 22.47
C LYS A 12 4.77 -10.87 21.24
N LYS A 13 4.90 -9.54 21.16
CA LYS A 13 5.43 -8.81 19.99
C LYS A 13 4.70 -9.18 18.70
N LYS A 14 3.38 -9.38 18.79
CA LYS A 14 2.53 -9.83 17.67
C LYS A 14 1.25 -9.01 17.60
N THR A 15 0.91 -8.57 16.39
CA THR A 15 -0.34 -7.86 16.13
C THR A 15 -0.74 -7.92 14.65
N LEU A 16 -1.94 -7.42 14.34
CA LEU A 16 -2.47 -7.27 12.97
C LEU A 16 -2.27 -5.82 12.49
N CYS A 17 -2.65 -5.52 11.24
CA CYS A 17 -2.53 -4.18 10.66
C CYS A 17 -3.13 -3.08 11.54
N THR A 18 -4.31 -3.32 12.11
CA THR A 18 -4.92 -2.38 13.05
C THR A 18 -4.00 -2.08 14.23
N GLY A 19 -3.37 -3.09 14.84
CA GLY A 19 -2.50 -2.85 15.98
C GLY A 19 -1.20 -2.15 15.62
N TYR A 20 -0.63 -2.39 14.43
CA TYR A 20 0.48 -1.58 13.91
C TYR A 20 0.08 -0.11 13.78
N ALA A 21 -1.07 0.17 13.16
CA ALA A 21 -1.53 1.53 12.94
C ALA A 21 -1.81 2.30 14.24
N TYR A 22 -2.49 1.67 15.20
CA TYR A 22 -2.73 2.28 16.51
C TYR A 22 -1.44 2.42 17.34
N PHE A 23 -0.50 1.49 17.23
CA PHE A 23 0.76 1.58 17.95
C PHE A 23 1.64 2.72 17.42
N LEU A 24 1.74 2.88 16.10
CA LEU A 24 2.46 4.02 15.51
C LEU A 24 1.83 5.35 15.92
N SER A 25 0.49 5.43 15.94
CA SER A 25 -0.22 6.65 16.38
C SER A 25 0.05 6.96 17.85
N TYR A 26 0.02 5.94 18.70
CA TYR A 26 0.34 6.09 20.12
C TYR A 26 1.78 6.59 20.35
N LEU A 27 2.76 6.03 19.63
CA LEU A 27 4.16 6.47 19.73
C LEU A 27 4.35 7.90 19.23
N ALA A 28 3.71 8.26 18.12
CA ALA A 28 3.76 9.61 17.57
C ALA A 28 3.17 10.65 18.53
N GLU A 29 2.06 10.30 19.21
CA GLU A 29 1.45 11.14 20.24
C GLU A 29 2.42 11.42 21.42
N GLN A 30 3.26 10.46 21.81
CA GLN A 30 4.24 10.66 22.89
C GLN A 30 5.32 11.71 22.58
N VAL A 31 5.45 12.09 21.31
CA VAL A 31 6.44 13.07 20.81
C VAL A 31 5.76 14.22 20.05
N ASP A 32 4.48 14.48 20.33
CA ASP A 32 3.67 15.57 19.76
C ASP A 32 3.56 15.56 18.22
N ILE A 33 3.67 14.37 17.61
CA ILE A 33 3.45 14.19 16.17
C ILE A 33 2.00 13.76 15.94
N THR A 34 1.27 14.53 15.13
CA THR A 34 -0.10 14.17 14.74
C THR A 34 -0.05 12.97 13.78
N CYS A 35 -0.68 11.87 14.19
CA CYS A 35 -0.73 10.62 13.44
C CYS A 35 -2.12 9.99 13.57
N VAL A 36 -2.78 9.75 12.44
CA VAL A 36 -4.17 9.29 12.37
C VAL A 36 -4.22 7.88 11.78
N PRO A 37 -4.76 6.88 12.49
CA PRO A 37 -5.07 5.59 11.89
C PRO A 37 -6.14 5.74 10.80
N VAL A 38 -5.88 5.18 9.62
CA VAL A 38 -6.78 5.19 8.47
C VAL A 38 -7.19 3.76 8.14
N ALA A 39 -8.50 3.53 8.04
CA ALA A 39 -9.06 2.25 7.62
C ALA A 39 -9.37 2.26 6.13
N GLY A 40 -9.17 1.12 5.46
CA GLY A 40 -9.49 1.01 4.04
C GLY A 40 -9.22 -0.35 3.42
N TYR A 41 -9.05 -0.31 2.11
CA TYR A 41 -8.85 -1.44 1.23
C TYR A 41 -7.38 -1.50 0.84
N SER A 42 -6.77 -2.67 0.96
CA SER A 42 -5.52 -3.00 0.29
C SER A 42 -5.74 -4.09 -0.74
N ARG A 43 -5.00 -4.02 -1.85
CA ARG A 43 -5.08 -5.01 -2.94
C ARG A 43 -3.81 -5.83 -3.04
N THR A 44 -4.00 -7.14 -3.17
CA THR A 44 -2.95 -8.12 -3.46
C THR A 44 -3.50 -9.11 -4.49
N SER A 45 -2.69 -10.05 -4.97
CA SER A 45 -3.20 -11.13 -5.84
C SER A 45 -4.22 -12.06 -5.16
N LYS A 46 -4.42 -11.94 -3.84
CA LYS A 46 -5.37 -12.74 -3.05
C LYS A 46 -6.52 -11.93 -2.45
N ASN A 47 -6.39 -10.61 -2.36
CA ASN A 47 -7.33 -9.75 -1.65
C ASN A 47 -7.94 -8.73 -2.60
N ASN A 48 -9.26 -8.59 -2.56
CA ASN A 48 -10.00 -7.57 -3.30
C ASN A 48 -9.71 -7.59 -4.81
N VAL A 49 -9.64 -8.81 -5.38
CA VAL A 49 -9.52 -9.06 -6.83
C VAL A 49 -10.92 -9.38 -7.38
N GLY A 50 -11.44 -8.54 -8.30
CA GLY A 50 -12.64 -8.83 -9.09
C GLY A 50 -13.98 -8.91 -8.35
N GLY A 51 -14.14 -8.23 -7.20
CA GLY A 51 -15.39 -8.25 -6.43
C GLY A 51 -15.62 -7.00 -5.57
N ALA A 52 -16.80 -6.91 -4.95
CA ALA A 52 -17.17 -5.84 -4.02
C ALA A 52 -16.20 -5.85 -2.82
N GLY A 53 -15.25 -4.90 -2.82
CA GLY A 53 -14.16 -4.86 -1.86
C GLY A 53 -14.67 -4.81 -0.42
N LEU A 54 -13.98 -5.51 0.47
CA LEU A 54 -14.17 -5.38 1.92
C LEU A 54 -12.98 -4.62 2.51
N VAL A 55 -13.28 -3.75 3.48
CA VAL A 55 -12.26 -3.08 4.29
C VAL A 55 -11.45 -4.17 4.98
N ASN A 56 -10.17 -4.26 4.62
CA ASN A 56 -9.29 -5.34 5.02
C ASN A 56 -7.95 -4.84 5.58
N HIS A 57 -7.74 -3.52 5.65
CA HIS A 57 -6.45 -2.97 6.02
C HIS A 57 -6.51 -1.66 6.80
N HIS A 58 -5.43 -1.38 7.53
CA HIS A 58 -5.25 -0.16 8.32
C HIS A 58 -3.81 0.33 8.16
N TRP A 59 -3.64 1.64 8.00
CA TRP A 59 -2.36 2.35 7.91
C TRP A 59 -2.47 3.69 8.64
N ASN A 60 -1.53 4.61 8.41
CA ASN A 60 -1.47 5.91 9.07
C ASN A 60 -1.36 7.06 8.07
N ALA A 61 -2.01 8.18 8.40
CA ALA A 61 -1.64 9.49 7.88
C ALA A 61 -0.86 10.24 8.97
N VAL A 62 0.34 10.72 8.65
CA VAL A 62 1.26 11.39 9.58
C VAL A 62 1.47 12.82 9.12
N HIS A 63 1.29 13.80 10.02
CA HIS A 63 1.48 15.21 9.70
C HIS A 63 2.84 15.68 10.23
N LEU A 64 3.72 16.08 9.32
CA LEU A 64 5.07 16.55 9.62
C LEU A 64 5.32 17.85 8.87
N ASN A 65 5.78 18.89 9.58
CA ASN A 65 6.16 20.18 8.99
C ASN A 65 5.09 20.80 8.05
N GLY A 66 3.80 20.66 8.39
CA GLY A 66 2.71 21.22 7.60
C GLY A 66 2.26 20.35 6.41
N VAL A 67 2.81 19.14 6.27
CA VAL A 67 2.53 18.22 5.17
C VAL A 67 2.02 16.89 5.70
N TRP A 68 1.03 16.31 5.04
CA TRP A 68 0.51 14.98 5.32
C TRP A 68 1.23 13.92 4.48
N TYR A 69 1.62 12.83 5.13
CA TYR A 69 2.28 11.67 4.53
C TYR A 69 1.50 10.40 4.84
N LEU A 70 1.57 9.42 3.95
CA LEU A 70 0.97 8.10 4.16
C LEU A 70 2.02 7.08 4.58
N CYS A 71 1.74 6.31 5.61
CA CYS A 71 2.65 5.33 6.17
C CYS A 71 1.90 4.03 6.47
N ASP A 72 2.34 2.90 5.89
CA ASP A 72 1.85 1.58 6.27
C ASP A 72 2.92 0.82 7.09
N PRO A 73 2.88 0.92 8.42
CA PRO A 73 3.84 0.21 9.28
C PRO A 73 3.75 -1.32 9.16
N THR A 74 2.62 -1.86 8.73
CA THR A 74 2.41 -3.32 8.57
C THR A 74 3.15 -3.84 7.36
N TRP A 75 3.06 -3.15 6.23
CA TRP A 75 3.77 -3.56 5.02
C TRP A 75 5.24 -3.15 5.07
N SER A 76 5.56 -2.01 5.72
CA SER A 76 6.94 -1.58 5.97
C SER A 76 7.72 -2.52 6.86
N SER A 77 7.09 -3.18 7.84
CA SER A 77 7.79 -4.18 8.68
C SER A 77 8.30 -5.40 7.89
N GLY A 78 7.88 -5.55 6.63
CA GLY A 78 8.21 -6.68 5.78
C GLY A 78 7.35 -7.91 6.08
N LEU A 79 7.29 -8.82 5.11
CA LEU A 79 6.70 -10.14 5.34
C LEU A 79 7.69 -10.90 6.22
N TYR A 80 7.30 -11.28 7.44
CA TYR A 80 8.06 -12.24 8.26
C TYR A 80 8.20 -13.55 7.47
N ARG A 81 9.25 -13.65 6.65
CA ARG A 81 9.62 -14.89 5.98
C ARG A 81 10.47 -15.68 6.97
N LEU A 82 10.16 -16.98 7.01
CA LEU A 82 10.77 -18.10 7.72
C LEU A 82 12.32 -18.15 7.83
N TRP A 83 13.08 -17.18 7.30
CA TRP A 83 14.51 -17.28 6.99
C TRP A 83 15.36 -16.08 7.44
N GLY A 84 14.93 -15.32 8.44
CA GLY A 84 15.84 -14.57 9.32
C GLY A 84 16.55 -13.34 8.73
N LYS A 85 15.94 -12.59 7.81
CA LYS A 85 16.39 -11.21 7.51
C LYS A 85 15.21 -10.24 7.51
N ASP A 86 15.35 -9.20 8.32
CA ASP A 86 14.47 -8.03 8.36
C ASP A 86 14.70 -7.21 7.07
N ASP A 87 13.94 -7.51 6.02
CA ASP A 87 13.92 -6.68 4.80
C ASP A 87 12.83 -5.62 4.98
N PHE A 88 13.16 -4.59 5.77
CA PHE A 88 12.31 -3.41 5.94
C PHE A 88 11.91 -2.89 4.57
N GLN A 89 10.61 -2.83 4.32
CA GLN A 89 10.08 -2.31 3.07
C GLN A 89 9.88 -0.81 3.22
N ASP A 90 10.96 -0.09 2.92
CA ASP A 90 10.97 1.37 2.89
C ASP A 90 9.89 2.01 2.00
N PRO A 91 9.41 1.43 0.85
CA PRO A 91 8.50 2.19 -0.01
C PRO A 91 7.18 2.59 0.65
N TYR A 92 6.78 1.97 1.77
CA TYR A 92 5.52 2.31 2.45
C TYR A 92 5.70 3.25 3.65
N PHE A 93 6.91 3.74 3.92
CA PHE A 93 7.17 4.74 4.96
C PHE A 93 7.17 6.14 4.34
N LEU A 94 6.25 7.01 4.80
CA LEU A 94 6.06 8.37 4.29
C LEU A 94 5.98 8.44 2.75
N MET A 95 5.26 7.50 2.17
CA MET A 95 5.16 7.29 0.73
C MET A 95 4.41 8.44 0.06
N ASP A 96 4.84 8.76 -1.17
CA ASP A 96 4.12 9.65 -2.07
C ASP A 96 2.67 9.16 -2.29
N PRO A 97 1.64 10.01 -2.07
CA PRO A 97 0.25 9.62 -2.23
C PRO A 97 -0.09 9.04 -3.61
N HIS A 98 0.48 9.54 -4.70
CA HIS A 98 0.20 9.03 -6.05
C HIS A 98 0.65 7.58 -6.22
N HIS A 99 1.71 7.15 -5.53
CA HIS A 99 2.14 5.75 -5.51
C HIS A 99 1.37 4.93 -4.46
N PHE A 100 1.05 5.51 -3.32
CA PHE A 100 0.32 4.82 -2.24
C PHE A 100 -1.07 4.36 -2.69
N VAL A 101 -1.78 5.19 -3.47
CA VAL A 101 -3.12 4.87 -4.01
C VAL A 101 -3.13 3.76 -5.07
N LEU A 102 -1.97 3.26 -5.49
CA LEU A 102 -1.87 2.09 -6.36
C LEU A 102 -2.20 0.80 -5.61
N THR A 103 -1.99 0.77 -4.29
CA THR A 103 -2.20 -0.43 -3.46
C THR A 103 -3.16 -0.22 -2.30
N HIS A 104 -3.42 1.03 -1.89
CA HIS A 104 -4.27 1.40 -0.76
C HIS A 104 -5.40 2.34 -1.18
N TYR A 105 -6.60 2.13 -0.63
CA TYR A 105 -7.74 3.01 -0.85
C TYR A 105 -8.49 3.21 0.47
N PRO A 106 -8.57 4.42 1.04
CA PRO A 106 -9.22 4.65 2.33
C PRO A 106 -10.75 4.58 2.22
N VAL A 107 -11.42 4.27 3.34
CA VAL A 107 -12.88 4.45 3.46
C VAL A 107 -13.25 5.92 3.35
N ASP A 108 -12.51 6.77 4.06
CA ASP A 108 -12.62 8.22 3.93
C ASP A 108 -11.64 8.71 2.85
N THR A 109 -12.20 9.07 1.69
CA THR A 109 -11.44 9.49 0.51
C THR A 109 -10.63 10.77 0.71
N ALA A 110 -10.87 11.54 1.78
CA ALA A 110 -10.00 12.67 2.13
C ALA A 110 -8.53 12.24 2.35
N TRP A 111 -8.30 10.99 2.76
CA TRP A 111 -6.97 10.42 2.96
C TRP A 111 -6.32 9.86 1.70
N LEU A 112 -6.91 10.04 0.52
CA LEU A 112 -6.24 9.73 -0.75
C LEU A 112 -5.09 10.71 -1.03
N LEU A 113 -5.21 11.95 -0.56
CA LEU A 113 -4.19 13.00 -0.66
C LEU A 113 -3.66 13.22 -2.11
N VAL A 114 -4.55 13.08 -3.10
CA VAL A 114 -4.28 13.34 -4.53
C VAL A 114 -5.40 14.20 -5.13
N GLU A 115 -5.10 14.94 -6.19
CA GLU A 115 -6.03 15.91 -6.80
C GLU A 115 -7.18 15.26 -7.58
N ASP A 116 -6.92 14.14 -8.24
CA ASP A 116 -7.91 13.40 -9.04
C ASP A 116 -8.07 11.96 -8.51
N PRO A 117 -8.84 11.78 -7.43
CA PRO A 117 -9.00 10.48 -6.80
C PRO A 117 -9.79 9.53 -7.71
N ARG A 118 -9.21 8.37 -8.00
CA ARG A 118 -9.92 7.27 -8.66
C ARG A 118 -11.12 6.83 -7.82
N SER A 119 -12.15 6.30 -8.46
CA SER A 119 -13.24 5.63 -7.72
C SER A 119 -12.76 4.31 -7.11
N LEU A 120 -13.43 3.85 -6.05
CA LEU A 120 -13.16 2.54 -5.46
C LEU A 120 -13.23 1.41 -6.51
N GLN A 121 -14.21 1.46 -7.43
CA GLN A 121 -14.31 0.48 -8.51
C GLN A 121 -13.11 0.52 -9.44
N SER A 122 -12.66 1.71 -9.86
CA SER A 122 -11.47 1.87 -10.69
C SER A 122 -10.21 1.36 -9.97
N PHE A 123 -10.10 1.61 -8.66
CA PHE A 123 -9.02 1.05 -7.85
C PHE A 123 -9.07 -0.49 -7.77
N LEU A 124 -10.26 -1.08 -7.60
CA LEU A 124 -10.46 -2.54 -7.55
C LEU A 124 -10.22 -3.24 -8.88
N ASP A 125 -10.40 -2.52 -9.99
CA ASP A 125 -10.14 -3.01 -11.34
C ASP A 125 -8.74 -2.63 -11.85
N ALA A 126 -7.92 -1.86 -11.15
CA ALA A 126 -6.60 -1.47 -11.65
C ALA A 126 -5.59 -2.64 -11.70
N PRO A 127 -4.50 -2.55 -12.48
CA PRO A 127 -3.36 -3.48 -12.39
C PRO A 127 -2.76 -3.52 -10.97
N LEU A 128 -2.21 -4.67 -10.59
CA LEU A 128 -1.51 -4.81 -9.31
C LEU A 128 -0.07 -4.31 -9.41
N VAL A 129 0.34 -3.50 -8.44
CA VAL A 129 1.73 -3.07 -8.27
C VAL A 129 2.30 -3.71 -7.01
N TYR A 130 3.36 -4.51 -7.16
CA TYR A 130 4.00 -5.19 -6.04
C TYR A 130 5.04 -4.28 -5.36
N PRO A 131 5.49 -4.60 -4.12
CA PRO A 131 6.49 -3.78 -3.41
C PRO A 131 7.77 -3.48 -4.22
N ALA A 132 8.23 -4.43 -5.05
CA ALA A 132 9.36 -4.19 -5.95
C ALA A 132 9.05 -3.13 -7.01
N GLY A 133 7.84 -3.13 -7.58
CA GLY A 133 7.40 -2.09 -8.51
C GLY A 133 7.26 -0.74 -7.82
N GLN A 134 6.74 -0.71 -6.59
CA GLN A 134 6.65 0.51 -5.78
C GLN A 134 8.04 1.11 -5.51
N ARG A 135 9.02 0.27 -5.15
CA ARG A 135 10.41 0.70 -4.92
C ARG A 135 11.05 1.32 -6.16
N GLU A 136 10.70 0.80 -7.34
CA GLU A 136 11.16 1.34 -8.62
C GLU A 136 10.26 2.46 -9.15
N GLY A 137 9.28 2.95 -8.37
CA GLY A 137 8.38 4.02 -8.78
C GLY A 137 7.59 3.69 -10.05
N LEU A 138 7.16 2.43 -10.21
CA LEU A 138 6.42 1.98 -11.38
C LEU A 138 4.95 2.40 -11.31
N MET A 139 4.52 3.14 -12.32
CA MET A 139 3.16 3.64 -12.52
C MET A 139 2.52 2.94 -13.73
N PRO A 140 1.53 2.06 -13.55
CA PRO A 140 0.89 1.39 -14.67
C PRO A 140 0.09 2.39 -15.53
N LEU A 141 0.33 2.38 -16.84
CA LEU A 141 -0.40 3.20 -17.82
C LEU A 141 -1.37 2.37 -18.66
N ARG A 142 -0.94 1.20 -19.12
CA ARG A 142 -1.77 0.24 -19.88
C ARG A 142 -1.40 -1.21 -19.55
N PRO A 143 -2.40 -2.11 -19.43
CA PRO A 143 -3.84 -1.84 -19.42
C PRO A 143 -4.25 -1.04 -18.17
N GLN A 144 -5.39 -0.35 -18.22
CA GLN A 144 -5.97 0.31 -17.03
C GLN A 144 -6.83 -0.64 -16.19
N GLY A 145 -7.26 -1.75 -16.79
CA GLY A 145 -8.01 -2.82 -16.13
C GLY A 145 -7.14 -4.03 -15.80
N PHE A 146 -7.53 -4.76 -14.76
CA PHE A 146 -6.90 -5.99 -14.29
C PHE A 146 -7.21 -7.14 -15.25
N TRP A 147 -8.47 -7.23 -15.68
CA TRP A 147 -8.91 -8.16 -16.71
C TRP A 147 -8.72 -7.56 -18.09
N VAL A 148 -7.93 -8.23 -18.93
CA VAL A 148 -7.73 -7.88 -20.33
C VAL A 148 -8.33 -8.98 -21.20
N GLN A 149 -9.14 -8.58 -22.18
CA GLN A 149 -9.64 -9.46 -23.23
C GLN A 149 -8.94 -9.11 -24.54
N GLY A 150 -8.51 -10.12 -25.29
CA GLY A 150 -7.83 -9.96 -26.58
C GLY A 150 -8.08 -11.18 -27.47
N ARG A 151 -7.74 -11.08 -28.76
CA ARG A 151 -7.88 -12.20 -29.69
C ARG A 151 -6.57 -12.98 -29.79
N ALA A 152 -6.67 -14.28 -30.04
CA ALA A 152 -5.51 -15.12 -30.28
C ALA A 152 -4.72 -14.58 -31.49
N GLY A 153 -3.42 -14.34 -31.30
CA GLY A 153 -2.54 -13.75 -32.31
C GLY A 153 -2.41 -12.23 -32.27
N GLU A 154 -3.10 -11.53 -31.36
CA GLU A 154 -2.90 -10.09 -31.13
C GLU A 154 -1.83 -9.83 -30.05
N ASP A 155 -1.03 -8.78 -30.26
CA ASP A 155 -0.05 -8.33 -29.28
C ASP A 155 -0.72 -7.66 -28.08
N LEU A 156 -0.35 -8.08 -26.87
CA LEU A 156 -0.71 -7.37 -25.65
C LEU A 156 0.33 -6.30 -25.33
N GLN A 157 -0.06 -5.03 -25.46
CA GLN A 157 0.81 -3.91 -25.09
C GLN A 157 0.70 -3.60 -23.58
N LEU A 158 1.81 -3.74 -22.87
CA LEU A 158 1.98 -3.28 -21.50
C LEU A 158 2.77 -1.97 -21.49
N THR A 159 2.28 -0.96 -20.79
CA THR A 159 2.95 0.33 -20.69
C THR A 159 2.92 0.82 -19.25
N PHE A 160 4.05 1.32 -18.78
CA PHE A 160 4.19 1.90 -17.45
C PHE A 160 5.16 3.09 -17.52
N ARG A 161 5.01 4.02 -16.59
CA ARG A 161 5.97 5.09 -16.32
C ARG A 161 6.83 4.66 -15.13
N GLN A 162 8.07 5.12 -15.11
CA GLN A 162 8.99 4.92 -13.99
C GLN A 162 9.40 6.29 -13.47
N ASP A 163 9.17 6.52 -12.18
CA ASP A 163 9.47 7.82 -11.54
C ASP A 163 10.84 7.81 -10.83
N THR A 164 11.57 6.69 -10.85
CA THR A 164 12.95 6.57 -10.35
C THR A 164 13.99 6.52 -11.48
N GLU A 165 15.25 6.82 -11.16
CA GLU A 165 16.37 6.77 -12.11
C GLU A 165 16.92 5.36 -12.37
N THR A 166 16.30 4.30 -11.82
CA THR A 166 16.84 2.94 -11.92
C THR A 166 16.84 2.44 -13.38
N PRO A 167 17.97 1.93 -13.91
CA PRO A 167 18.02 1.46 -15.29
C PRO A 167 17.06 0.29 -15.58
N LEU A 168 16.20 0.47 -16.60
CA LEU A 168 15.20 -0.50 -17.07
C LEU A 168 15.74 -1.90 -17.43
N LYS A 169 17.06 -2.07 -17.59
CA LYS A 169 17.73 -3.35 -17.93
C LYS A 169 17.50 -4.46 -16.89
N ARG A 170 16.86 -4.17 -15.75
CA ARG A 170 16.53 -5.14 -14.70
C ARG A 170 15.05 -5.58 -14.68
N VAL A 171 14.19 -5.03 -15.55
CA VAL A 171 12.77 -5.42 -15.61
C VAL A 171 12.63 -6.70 -16.43
N LYS A 172 12.04 -7.74 -15.83
CA LYS A 172 11.68 -8.99 -16.50
C LYS A 172 10.20 -9.24 -16.33
N LEU A 173 9.53 -9.62 -17.42
CA LEU A 173 8.19 -10.18 -17.34
C LEU A 173 8.27 -11.56 -16.70
N MET A 174 7.44 -11.79 -15.69
CA MET A 174 7.29 -13.08 -15.04
C MET A 174 5.89 -13.62 -15.37
N TRP A 175 5.82 -14.88 -15.78
CA TRP A 175 4.61 -15.58 -16.18
C TRP A 175 4.40 -16.79 -15.28
#